data_AF-A0AAW0BUM8-F1
#
_entry.id   AF-A0AAW0BUM8-F1
#
_cell.length_a   1.000
_cell.length_b   1.000
_cell.length_c   1.000
_cell.angle_alpha   90.00
_cell.angle_beta   90.00
_cell.angle_gamma   90.00
#
_symmetry.space_group_name_H-M   'P 1'
#
loop_
_entity.id
_entity.type
_entity.pdbx_description
1 polymer ?
#
loop_
_entity_poly.entity_id
_entity_poly.type
_entity_poly.pdbx_seq_one_letter_code
_entity_poly.pdbx_strand_id
1 'polypeptide(L)' 'MATPSETALEHSETLWFSSDVIVLRAGSRIFRVFVAILKEKSSVFADMFACGDCLRRS' A
#
# COMPACT_ATOMS: atom_id res chain seq x y z
N MET A 1 -29.31 -11.07 17.08
CA MET A 1 -28.87 -9.77 16.54
C MET A 1 -27.35 -9.82 16.43
N ALA A 2 -26.80 -9.91 15.22
CA ALA A 2 -25.36 -9.93 15.00
C ALA A 2 -24.90 -8.52 14.64
N THR A 3 -24.09 -7.92 15.50
CA THR A 3 -23.33 -6.70 15.19
C THR A 3 -22.22 -7.07 14.21
N PRO A 4 -22.14 -6.48 13.00
CA PRO A 4 -20.96 -6.64 12.17
C PRO A 4 -19.84 -5.80 12.80
N SER A 5 -18.94 -6.46 13.53
CA SER A 5 -17.74 -5.85 14.10
C SER A 5 -16.94 -5.13 13.03
N GLU A 6 -16.67 -3.86 13.30
CA GLU A 6 -15.68 -3.05 12.61
C GLU A 6 -14.34 -3.81 12.48
N THR A 7 -13.86 -3.89 11.24
CA THR A 7 -12.43 -3.90 10.89
C THR A 7 -11.54 -4.93 11.55
N ALA A 8 -11.83 -6.23 11.37
CA ALA A 8 -10.76 -7.23 11.37
C ALA A 8 -10.13 -7.24 9.96
N LEU A 9 -9.38 -6.18 9.64
CA LEU A 9 -8.42 -6.22 8.54
C LEU A 9 -7.27 -7.08 9.03
N GLU A 10 -7.46 -8.39 8.95
CA GLU A 10 -6.40 -9.38 9.11
C GLU A 10 -5.18 -8.86 8.33
N HIS A 11 -4.11 -8.57 9.07
CA HIS A 11 -2.82 -8.13 8.56
C HIS A 11 -2.17 -9.32 7.82
N SER A 12 -2.78 -9.69 6.70
CA SER A 12 -2.37 -10.81 5.89
C SER A 12 -1.28 -10.29 4.95
N GLU A 13 -0.03 -10.45 5.38
CA GLU A 13 1.17 -10.01 4.64
C GLU A 13 1.14 -10.51 3.19
N THR A 14 0.59 -11.70 2.95
CA THR A 14 0.44 -12.30 1.62
C THR A 14 -0.55 -11.59 0.71
N LEU A 15 -1.57 -10.91 1.24
CA LEU A 15 -2.55 -10.16 0.45
C LEU A 15 -2.15 -8.69 0.27
N TRP A 16 -1.34 -8.16 1.17
CA TRP A 16 -0.94 -6.74 1.20
C TRP A 16 0.31 -6.47 0.37
N PHE A 17 1.16 -7.48 0.16
CA PHE A 17 2.41 -7.39 -0.59
C PHE A 17 2.40 -8.23 -1.86
N SER A 18 1.31 -8.23 -2.62
CA SER A 18 1.47 -8.52 -4.06
C SER A 18 2.43 -7.47 -4.61
N SER A 19 3.54 -7.87 -5.25
CA SER A 19 4.70 -7.01 -5.53
C SER A 19 4.40 -5.64 -6.16
N ASP A 20 3.25 -5.50 -6.82
CA ASP A 20 2.82 -4.31 -7.55
C ASP A 20 1.65 -3.55 -6.91
N VAL A 21 1.18 -3.95 -5.74
CA VAL A 21 0.03 -3.35 -5.05
C VAL A 21 0.43 -2.91 -3.64
N ILE A 22 0.07 -1.68 -3.28
CA ILE A 22 0.26 -1.14 -1.94
C ILE A 22 -1.08 -0.77 -1.32
N VAL A 23 -1.07 -0.66 0.01
CA VAL A 23 -2.22 -0.23 0.81
C VAL A 23 -1.95 1.15 1.37
N LEU A 24 -2.78 2.13 1.01
CA LEU A 24 -2.78 3.48 1.55
C LEU A 24 -3.90 3.61 2.58
N ARG A 25 -3.55 3.99 3.81
CA ARG A 25 -4.53 4.30 4.85
C ARG A 25 -4.64 5.81 5.03
N ALA A 26 -5.84 6.34 4.90
CA ALA A 26 -6.17 7.74 5.20
C ALA A 26 -7.24 7.76 6.30
N GLY A 27 -6.82 7.93 7.55
CA GLY A 27 -7.70 7.87 8.72
C GLY A 27 -8.32 6.48 8.89
N SER A 28 -9.65 6.40 8.76
CA SER A 28 -10.42 5.14 8.82
C SER A 28 -10.60 4.46 7.47
N ARG A 29 -10.17 5.10 6.37
CA ARG A 29 -10.31 4.56 5.02
C ARG A 29 -9.03 3.89 4.55
N ILE A 30 -9.20 2.81 3.80
CA ILE A 30 -8.10 2.03 3.23
C ILE A 30 -8.31 1.90 1.74
N PHE A 31 -7.26 2.21 0.99
CA PHE A 31 -7.21 2.15 -0.46
C PHE A 31 -6.15 1.16 -0.87
N ARG A 32 -6.51 0.29 -1.80
CA ARG A 32 -5.58 -0.68 -2.40
C ARG A 32 -5.27 -0.20 -3.80
N VAL A 33 -4.02 0.15 -4.07
CA VAL A 33 -3.63 0.87 -5.29
C VAL A 33 -2.40 0.22 -5.92
N PHE A 34 -2.36 0.19 -7.24
CA PHE A 34 -1.19 -0.28 -7.99
C PHE A 34 -0.07 0.75 -7.93
N VAL A 35 1.14 0.28 -7.57
CA VAL A 35 2.35 1.11 -7.48
C VAL A 35 2.65 1.77 -8.81
N ALA A 36 2.47 1.05 -9.93
CA ALA A 36 2.70 1.57 -11.27
C ALA A 36 1.87 2.84 -11.57
N ILE A 37 0.60 2.86 -11.16
CA ILE A 37 -0.30 4.00 -11.37
C ILE A 37 0.14 5.20 -10.52
N LEU A 38 0.54 4.96 -9.27
CA LEU A 38 1.02 6.03 -8.39
C LEU A 38 2.33 6.63 -8.88
N LYS A 39 3.27 5.80 -9.35
CA LYS A 39 4.54 6.24 -9.96
C LYS A 39 4.29 7.06 -11.22
N GLU A 40 3.36 6.64 -12.07
CA GLU A 40 3.04 7.35 -13.32
C GLU A 40 2.36 8.71 -13.05
N LYS A 41 1.43 8.77 -12.10
CA LYS A 41 0.60 9.96 -11.86
C LYS A 41 1.16 10.94 -10.83
N SER A 42 2.19 10.56 -10.06
CA SER A 42 2.74 11.39 -9.00
C SER A 42 4.26 11.23 -8.88
N SER A 43 4.97 12.33 -9.10
CA SER A 43 6.43 12.40 -8.92
C SER A 43 6.85 12.15 -7.47
N VAL A 44 6.04 12.54 -6.49
CA VAL A 44 6.31 12.29 -5.06
C VAL A 44 6.29 10.80 -4.75
N PHE A 45 5.26 10.09 -5.24
CA PHE A 45 5.21 8.64 -5.08
C PHE A 45 6.29 7.94 -5.91
N ALA A 46 6.59 8.43 -7.12
CA ALA A 46 7.71 7.91 -7.92
C ALA A 46 9.04 7.96 -7.18
N ASP A 47 9.37 9.12 -6.59
CA ASP A 47 10.59 9.33 -5.80
C ASP A 47 10.61 8.48 -4.52
N MET A 48 9.48 8.44 -3.80
CA MET A 48 9.33 7.63 -2.58
C MET A 48 9.63 6.16 -2.83
N PHE A 49 9.15 5.59 -3.93
CA PHE A 49 9.42 4.20 -4.29
C PHE A 49 10.83 3.99 -4.87
N ALA A 50 11.44 5.00 -5.49
CA ALA A 50 12.81 4.91 -6.00
C ALA A 50 13.86 4.95 -4.88
N CYS A 51 13.60 5.68 -3.80
CA CYS A 51 14.51 5.81 -2.65
C CYS A 51 14.74 4.49 -1.91
N GLY A 52 13.73 3.59 -1.88
CA GLY A 52 13.84 2.27 -1.28
C GLY A 52 14.80 1.31 -2.01
N ASP A 53 15.02 1.51 -3.31
CA ASP A 53 15.90 0.67 -4.13
C ASP A 53 17.38 1.04 -4.01
N CYS A 54 17.69 2.25 -3.50
CA CYS A 54 19.07 2.69 -3.29
C CYS A 54 19.74 1.96 -2.10
N LEU A 55 18.99 1.60 -1.05
CA LEU A 55 19.56 0.98 0.16
C LEU A 55 19.86 -0.53 0.01
N ARG A 56 19.31 -1.21 -1.02
CA ARG A 56 19.59 -2.64 -1.28
C ARG A 56 20.79 -2.88 -2.21
N ARG A 57 21.48 -1.80 -2.60
CA ARG A 57 22.66 -1.85 -3.49
C ARG A 57 23.83 -1.14 -2.82
N SER A 58 24.26 -1.64 -1.67
CA SER A 58 25.52 -1.27 -1.00
C SER A 58 26.16 -2.51 -0.40
#